data_AF-A0A838WEU3-F1
#
_entry.id   AF-A0A838WEU3-F1
#
_cell.length_a   1.000
_cell.length_b   1.000
_cell.length_c   1.000
_cell.angle_alpha   90.00
_cell.angle_beta   90.00
_cell.angle_gamma   90.00
#
_symmetry.space_group_name_H-M   'P 1'
#
loop_
_entity.id
_entity.type
_entity.pdbx_description
1 polymer ?
#
loop_
_entity_poly.entity_id
_entity_poly.type
_entity_poly.pdbx_seq_one_letter_code
_entity_poly.pdbx_strand_id
1 'polypeptide(L)'
;VLRREGGLGWLNLFYGAPIAAPLGITFAGIFGLAASRLSVSWSEQAPRVAGLPAGRALAAAAAMGLTGTAVEAGLLHFRGAFQDPFMYVPVTVPPLAALALGAATLRADRVTRGTARALLWSTAAAGLAGMGFHAYGVHRNMGGWYNWTQMIQQGPPLPAPPSFTGMALAGLAALDLMEHGAHG
;
A
#
# COMPACT_ATOMS: atom_id res chain seq x y z
N VAL A 1 -2.65 20.86 5.46
CA VAL A 1 -2.56 21.50 4.13
C VAL A 1 -3.46 22.72 4.03
N LEU A 2 -4.79 22.59 4.18
CA LEU A 2 -5.76 23.70 4.03
C LEU A 2 -5.63 24.88 5.01
N ARG A 3 -5.05 24.67 6.21
CA ARG A 3 -4.87 25.72 7.23
C ARG A 3 -3.50 26.43 7.17
N ARG A 4 -2.63 26.07 6.22
CA ARG A 4 -1.34 26.75 6.00
C ARG A 4 -1.52 27.91 5.04
N GLU A 5 -0.75 28.98 5.21
CA GLU A 5 -0.73 30.10 4.26
C GLU A 5 -0.45 29.58 2.83
N GLY A 6 -1.22 30.06 1.85
CA GLY A 6 -1.20 29.53 0.47
C GLY A 6 -2.13 28.34 0.19
N GLY A 7 -2.85 27.80 1.18
CA GLY A 7 -3.94 26.84 0.95
C GLY A 7 -3.49 25.52 0.28
N LEU A 8 -4.29 25.02 -0.68
CA LEU A 8 -3.94 23.89 -1.55
C LEU A 8 -2.94 24.34 -2.63
N GLY A 9 -1.69 24.55 -2.20
CA GLY A 9 -0.57 24.84 -3.10
C GLY A 9 0.43 23.69 -3.13
N TRP A 10 1.20 23.58 -4.22
CA TRP A 10 2.27 22.59 -4.37
C TRP A 10 3.21 22.58 -3.15
N LEU A 11 3.58 23.76 -2.65
CA LEU A 11 4.42 23.90 -1.47
C LEU A 11 3.82 23.20 -0.23
N ASN A 12 2.52 23.39 0.04
CA ASN A 12 1.87 22.79 1.22
C ASN A 12 1.60 21.30 1.06
N LEU A 13 1.47 20.81 -0.17
CA LEU A 13 1.36 19.38 -0.48
C LEU A 13 2.72 18.68 -0.31
N PHE A 14 3.81 19.29 -0.78
CA PHE A 14 5.16 18.73 -0.75
C PHE A 14 5.84 18.79 0.64
N TYR A 15 5.58 19.84 1.42
CA TYR A 15 6.18 20.04 2.75
C TYR A 15 5.20 19.77 3.91
N GLY A 16 4.05 19.16 3.61
CA GLY A 16 3.12 18.65 4.62
C GLY A 16 3.66 17.40 5.32
N ALA A 17 3.14 17.09 6.51
CA ALA A 17 3.39 15.79 7.13
C ALA A 17 2.77 14.68 6.26
N PRO A 18 3.44 13.51 6.10
CA PRO A 18 2.89 12.38 5.38
C PRO A 18 1.52 11.99 5.93
N ILE A 19 0.51 11.93 5.07
CA ILE A 19 -0.88 11.68 5.47
C ILE A 19 -1.12 10.17 5.61
N ALA A 20 -0.38 9.32 4.90
CA ALA A 20 -0.61 7.87 4.99
C ALA A 20 0.17 7.18 6.12
N ALA A 21 1.15 7.85 6.74
CA ALA A 21 1.90 7.24 7.86
C ALA A 21 1.02 6.82 9.05
N PRO A 22 0.00 7.59 9.48
CA PRO A 22 -1.00 7.12 10.46
C PRO A 22 -1.92 6.02 9.90
N LEU A 23 -2.19 6.03 8.59
CA LEU A 23 -3.12 5.09 7.96
C LEU A 23 -2.55 3.66 7.89
N GLY A 24 -1.24 3.47 7.87
CA GLY A 24 -0.62 2.14 7.82
C GLY A 24 -0.98 1.24 9.01
N ILE A 25 -1.00 1.78 10.24
CA ILE A 25 -1.42 1.04 11.45
C ILE A 25 -2.94 0.82 11.44
N THR A 26 -3.70 1.82 10.97
CA THR A 26 -5.15 1.70 10.80
C THR A 26 -5.51 0.62 9.79
N PHE A 27 -4.79 0.51 8.68
CA PHE A 27 -4.99 -0.53 7.66
C PHE A 27 -4.60 -1.91 8.18
N ALA A 28 -3.50 -2.07 8.92
CA ALA A 28 -3.16 -3.34 9.57
C ALA A 28 -4.24 -3.78 10.57
N GLY A 29 -4.78 -2.84 11.36
CA GLY A 29 -5.92 -3.08 12.26
C GLY A 29 -7.20 -3.44 11.52
N ILE A 30 -7.53 -2.74 10.43
CA ILE A 30 -8.72 -3.01 9.60
C ILE A 30 -8.59 -4.37 8.90
N PHE A 31 -7.42 -4.73 8.36
CA PHE A 31 -7.20 -6.04 7.76
C PHE A 31 -7.22 -7.17 8.79
N GLY A 32 -6.68 -6.96 10.00
CA GLY A 32 -6.81 -7.90 11.12
C GLY A 32 -8.27 -8.07 11.58
N LEU A 33 -9.05 -7.00 11.62
CA LEU A 33 -10.49 -7.06 11.94
C LEU A 33 -11.30 -7.72 10.81
N ALA A 34 -10.98 -7.44 9.55
CA ALA A 34 -11.62 -8.10 8.41
C ALA A 34 -11.31 -9.60 8.38
N ALA A 35 -10.05 -9.99 8.63
CA ALA A 35 -9.64 -11.38 8.72
C ALA A 35 -10.32 -12.13 9.87
N SER A 36 -10.44 -11.51 11.05
CA SER A 36 -11.13 -12.12 12.20
C SER A 36 -12.65 -12.22 12.02
N ARG A 37 -13.27 -11.31 11.26
CA ARG A 37 -14.69 -11.39 10.89
C ARG A 37 -14.96 -12.49 9.86
N LEU A 38 -14.01 -12.73 8.95
CA LEU A 38 -14.08 -13.82 7.97
C LEU A 38 -13.79 -15.19 8.60
N SER A 39 -12.98 -15.26 9.65
CA SER A 39 -12.71 -16.52 10.35
C SER A 39 -13.86 -17.03 11.23
N VAL A 40 -14.92 -16.22 11.44
CA VAL A 40 -16.04 -16.54 12.35
C VAL A 40 -17.34 -16.87 11.61
N SER A 41 -17.44 -16.72 10.28
CA SER A 41 -18.65 -17.10 9.54
C SER A 41 -18.41 -18.26 8.57
N TRP A 42 -18.47 -19.49 9.10
CA TRP A 42 -19.07 -20.60 8.36
C TRP A 42 -20.57 -20.29 8.21
N SER A 43 -20.92 -19.45 7.24
CA SER A 43 -22.29 -19.10 6.88
C SER A 43 -22.41 -19.19 5.37
N GLU A 44 -23.43 -19.90 4.88
CA GLU A 44 -23.64 -20.29 3.49
C GLU A 44 -23.82 -19.13 2.48
N GLN A 45 -23.67 -17.87 2.90
CA GLN A 45 -23.81 -16.69 2.04
C GLN A 45 -22.48 -15.94 1.96
N ALA A 46 -21.97 -15.76 0.74
CA ALA A 46 -20.75 -15.00 0.50
C ALA A 46 -20.83 -13.60 1.15
N PRO A 47 -19.90 -13.24 2.06
CA PRO A 47 -19.99 -11.99 2.82
C PRO A 47 -20.02 -10.78 1.88
N ARG A 48 -20.87 -9.79 2.20
CA ARG A 48 -21.00 -8.53 1.47
C ARG A 48 -20.58 -7.35 2.33
N VAL A 49 -19.92 -6.37 1.72
CA VAL A 49 -19.49 -5.11 2.37
C VAL A 49 -20.01 -3.95 1.52
N ALA A 50 -20.79 -3.05 2.13
CA ALA A 50 -21.41 -1.90 1.45
C ALA A 50 -22.18 -2.30 0.16
N GLY A 51 -22.86 -3.45 0.17
CA GLY A 51 -23.64 -3.97 -0.97
C GLY A 51 -22.83 -4.73 -2.03
N LEU A 52 -21.50 -4.66 -2.01
CA LEU A 52 -20.62 -5.40 -2.93
C LEU A 52 -20.20 -6.75 -2.32
N PRO A 53 -19.93 -7.78 -3.15
CA PRO A 53 -19.22 -8.98 -2.69
C PRO A 53 -17.92 -8.59 -2.00
N ALA A 54 -17.65 -9.15 -0.82
CA ALA A 54 -16.52 -8.74 0.02
C ALA A 54 -15.18 -8.76 -0.72
N GLY A 55 -14.96 -9.75 -1.61
CA GLY A 55 -13.75 -9.81 -2.44
C GLY A 55 -13.59 -8.60 -3.37
N ARG A 56 -14.67 -8.13 -4.00
CA ARG A 56 -14.64 -6.94 -4.88
C ARG A 56 -14.46 -5.65 -4.07
N ALA A 57 -15.12 -5.55 -2.93
CA ALA A 57 -14.97 -4.41 -2.03
C ALA A 57 -13.53 -4.29 -1.50
N LEU A 58 -12.94 -5.42 -1.08
CA LEU A 58 -11.57 -5.50 -0.62
C LEU A 58 -10.58 -5.19 -1.76
N ALA A 59 -10.82 -5.72 -2.97
CA ALA A 59 -10.01 -5.42 -4.15
C ALA A 59 -10.01 -3.91 -4.47
N ALA A 60 -11.16 -3.26 -4.42
CA ALA A 60 -11.28 -1.82 -4.63
C ALA A 60 -10.52 -1.02 -3.55
N ALA A 61 -10.69 -1.37 -2.28
CA ALA A 61 -9.97 -0.74 -1.17
C ALA A 61 -8.45 -0.91 -1.31
N ALA A 62 -8.00 -2.13 -1.65
CA ALA A 62 -6.59 -2.44 -1.88
C ALA A 62 -6.00 -1.65 -3.06
N ALA A 63 -6.69 -1.61 -4.20
CA ALA A 63 -6.26 -0.87 -5.37
C ALA A 63 -6.18 0.65 -5.11
N MET A 64 -7.17 1.21 -4.42
CA MET A 64 -7.15 2.63 -4.02
C MET A 64 -6.00 2.93 -3.05
N GLY A 65 -5.80 2.07 -2.04
CA GLY A 65 -4.71 2.26 -1.08
C GLY A 65 -3.33 2.15 -1.74
N LEU A 66 -3.11 1.16 -2.62
CA LEU A 66 -1.86 1.04 -3.41
C LEU A 66 -1.61 2.26 -4.29
N THR A 67 -2.66 2.81 -4.90
CA THR A 67 -2.56 4.03 -5.71
C THR A 67 -2.19 5.23 -4.84
N GLY A 68 -2.86 5.40 -3.70
CA GLY A 68 -2.59 6.48 -2.75
C GLY A 68 -1.17 6.43 -2.18
N THR A 69 -0.71 5.25 -1.74
CA THR A 69 0.65 5.07 -1.22
C THR A 69 1.69 5.28 -2.31
N ALA A 70 1.42 4.88 -3.56
CA ALA A 70 2.32 5.13 -4.69
C ALA A 70 2.44 6.63 -5.04
N VAL A 71 1.32 7.37 -5.02
CA VAL A 71 1.34 8.83 -5.22
C VAL A 71 2.15 9.52 -4.13
N GLU A 72 1.93 9.17 -2.86
CA GLU A 72 2.69 9.75 -1.74
C GLU A 72 4.18 9.39 -1.83
N ALA A 73 4.51 8.12 -2.12
CA ALA A 73 5.88 7.70 -2.35
C ALA A 73 6.53 8.49 -3.50
N GLY A 74 5.80 8.74 -4.59
CA GLY A 74 6.28 9.55 -5.70
C GLY A 74 6.60 10.98 -5.28
N LEU A 75 5.75 11.63 -4.48
CA LEU A 75 6.01 12.98 -3.95
C LEU A 75 7.24 13.00 -3.03
N LEU A 76 7.36 12.03 -2.13
CA LEU A 76 8.47 11.94 -1.17
C LEU A 76 9.79 11.57 -1.87
N HIS A 77 9.75 10.69 -2.86
CA HIS A 77 10.93 10.31 -3.65
C HIS A 77 11.35 11.42 -4.62
N PHE A 78 10.40 12.21 -5.13
CA PHE A 78 10.70 13.42 -5.88
C PHE A 78 11.43 14.46 -5.04
N ARG A 79 11.05 14.63 -3.76
CA ARG A 79 11.81 15.44 -2.80
C ARG A 79 13.25 14.91 -2.61
N GLY A 80 13.42 13.59 -2.66
CA GLY A 80 14.74 12.93 -2.69
C GLY A 80 15.40 12.88 -4.07
N ALA A 81 14.84 13.58 -5.07
CA ALA A 81 15.30 13.67 -6.45
C ALA A 81 15.52 12.32 -7.18
N PHE A 82 14.88 11.23 -6.74
CA PHE A 82 15.05 9.89 -7.33
C PHE A 82 16.51 9.47 -7.59
N GLN A 83 17.40 9.80 -6.66
CA GLN A 83 18.85 9.57 -6.80
C GLN A 83 19.23 8.08 -6.87
N ASP A 84 18.38 7.21 -6.31
CA ASP A 84 18.55 5.76 -6.35
C ASP A 84 17.53 5.13 -7.30
N PRO A 85 17.94 4.29 -8.28
CA PRO A 85 17.02 3.65 -9.22
C PRO A 85 15.91 2.81 -8.56
N PHE A 86 16.13 2.25 -7.37
CA PHE A 86 15.11 1.51 -6.64
C PHE A 86 13.97 2.42 -6.14
N MET A 87 14.16 3.74 -6.12
CA MET A 87 13.09 4.71 -5.80
C MET A 87 11.98 4.73 -6.86
N TYR A 88 12.21 4.21 -8.08
CA TYR A 88 11.19 4.08 -9.12
C TYR A 88 10.27 2.87 -8.93
N VAL A 89 10.69 1.87 -8.15
CA VAL A 89 9.88 0.67 -7.86
C VAL A 89 8.53 1.01 -7.24
N PRO A 90 8.43 1.81 -6.14
CA PRO A 90 7.14 2.10 -5.50
C PRO A 90 6.20 2.98 -6.34
N VAL A 91 6.68 3.63 -7.40
CA VAL A 91 5.84 4.44 -8.32
C VAL A 91 5.48 3.71 -9.62
N THR A 92 5.92 2.46 -9.76
CA THR A 92 5.66 1.65 -10.96
C THR A 92 4.95 0.35 -10.63
N VAL A 93 5.55 -0.52 -9.81
CA VAL A 93 5.01 -1.85 -9.51
C VAL A 93 3.67 -1.77 -8.76
N PRO A 94 3.49 -0.94 -7.70
CA PRO A 94 2.21 -0.86 -6.99
C PRO A 94 1.06 -0.29 -7.84
N PRO A 95 1.23 0.78 -8.66
CA PRO A 95 0.20 1.21 -9.60
C PRO A 95 -0.19 0.13 -10.62
N LEU A 96 0.78 -0.61 -11.16
CA LEU A 96 0.49 -1.74 -12.05
C LEU A 96 -0.30 -2.84 -11.32
N ALA A 97 0.06 -3.15 -10.07
CA ALA A 97 -0.66 -4.09 -9.24
C ALA A 97 -2.11 -3.63 -8.98
N ALA A 98 -2.33 -2.34 -8.71
CA ALA A 98 -3.65 -1.76 -8.51
C ALA A 98 -4.52 -1.88 -9.78
N LEU A 99 -3.96 -1.58 -10.95
CA LEU A 99 -4.65 -1.73 -12.23
C LEU A 99 -5.00 -3.19 -12.53
N ALA A 100 -4.04 -4.11 -12.34
CA ALA A 100 -4.27 -5.54 -12.56
C ALA A 100 -5.31 -6.11 -11.60
N LEU A 101 -5.29 -5.70 -10.33
CA LEU A 101 -6.29 -6.08 -9.34
C LEU A 101 -7.68 -5.54 -9.71
N GLY A 102 -7.77 -4.29 -10.16
CA GLY A 102 -9.01 -3.72 -10.69
C GLY A 102 -9.56 -4.52 -11.88
N ALA A 103 -8.69 -4.86 -12.84
CA ALA A 103 -9.05 -5.68 -14.00
C ALA A 103 -9.55 -7.07 -13.59
N ALA A 104 -8.95 -7.69 -12.56
CA ALA A 104 -9.37 -8.98 -12.03
C ALA A 104 -10.77 -8.96 -11.38
N THR A 105 -11.29 -7.78 -11.01
CA THR A 105 -12.70 -7.66 -10.61
C THR A 105 -13.63 -7.76 -11.82
N LEU A 106 -13.21 -7.31 -13.00
CA LEU A 106 -14.04 -7.33 -14.21
C LEU A 106 -13.90 -8.65 -14.98
N ARG A 107 -12.73 -9.28 -14.90
CA ARG A 107 -12.37 -10.48 -15.66
C ARG A 107 -11.93 -11.61 -14.73
N ALA A 108 -12.61 -12.74 -14.81
CA ALA A 108 -12.31 -13.92 -14.00
C ALA A 108 -11.28 -14.87 -14.66
N ASP A 109 -10.57 -14.43 -15.71
CA ASP A 109 -9.65 -15.31 -16.43
C ASP A 109 -8.31 -15.53 -15.69
N ARG A 110 -7.73 -16.71 -15.91
CA ARG A 110 -6.51 -17.18 -15.24
C ARG A 110 -5.31 -16.27 -15.47
N VAL A 111 -5.21 -15.67 -16.66
CA VAL A 111 -4.09 -14.79 -17.01
C VAL A 111 -4.18 -13.49 -16.21
N THR A 112 -5.32 -12.82 -16.23
CA THR A 112 -5.55 -11.57 -15.49
C THR A 112 -5.30 -11.75 -13.99
N ARG A 113 -5.85 -12.83 -13.40
CA ARG A 113 -5.64 -13.14 -11.97
C ARG A 113 -4.20 -13.53 -11.65
N GLY A 114 -3.55 -14.30 -12.53
CA GLY A 114 -2.13 -14.65 -12.40
C GLY A 114 -1.21 -13.42 -12.43
N THR A 115 -1.44 -12.51 -13.37
CA THR A 115 -0.72 -11.23 -13.46
C THR A 115 -0.94 -10.37 -12.22
N ALA A 116 -2.19 -10.24 -11.76
CA ALA A 116 -2.48 -9.50 -10.52
C ALA A 116 -1.75 -10.11 -9.31
N ARG A 117 -1.79 -11.43 -9.13
CA ARG A 117 -1.04 -12.10 -8.04
C ARG A 117 0.46 -11.85 -8.12
N ALA A 118 1.06 -11.98 -9.31
CA ALA A 118 2.49 -11.76 -9.48
C ALA A 118 2.88 -10.33 -9.09
N LEU A 119 2.15 -9.32 -9.59
CA LEU A 119 2.39 -7.92 -9.27
C LEU A 119 2.17 -7.59 -7.78
N LEU A 120 1.17 -8.20 -7.14
CA LEU A 120 0.92 -8.02 -5.72
C LEU A 120 2.04 -8.65 -4.88
N TRP A 121 2.49 -9.86 -5.20
CA TRP A 121 3.67 -10.45 -4.53
C TRP A 121 4.94 -9.63 -4.74
N SER A 122 5.17 -9.13 -5.96
CA SER A 122 6.28 -8.21 -6.23
C SER A 122 6.17 -6.93 -5.41
N THR A 123 4.98 -6.36 -5.29
CA THR A 123 4.71 -5.18 -4.45
C THR A 123 4.98 -5.47 -2.98
N ALA A 124 4.54 -6.64 -2.49
CA ALA A 124 4.76 -7.06 -1.12
C ALA A 124 6.26 -7.22 -0.79
N ALA A 125 7.00 -7.86 -1.68
CA ALA A 125 8.45 -8.00 -1.56
C ALA A 125 9.17 -6.65 -1.64
N ALA A 126 8.75 -5.77 -2.55
CA ALA A 126 9.31 -4.42 -2.68
C ALA A 126 9.08 -3.58 -1.42
N GLY A 127 7.91 -3.69 -0.77
CA GLY A 127 7.64 -3.00 0.49
C GLY A 127 8.57 -3.45 1.62
N LEU A 128 8.82 -4.76 1.74
CA LEU A 128 9.77 -5.30 2.72
C LEU A 128 11.22 -4.89 2.42
N ALA A 129 11.65 -5.04 1.17
CA ALA A 129 13.01 -4.64 0.74
C ALA A 129 13.22 -3.13 0.91
N GLY A 130 12.21 -2.32 0.57
CA GLY A 130 12.21 -0.87 0.73
C GLY A 130 12.43 -0.43 2.18
N MET A 131 11.90 -1.18 3.17
CA MET A 131 12.18 -0.91 4.58
C MET A 131 13.68 -1.06 4.89
N GLY A 132 14.33 -2.07 4.32
CA GLY A 132 15.78 -2.26 4.41
C GLY A 132 16.56 -1.12 3.76
N PHE A 133 16.15 -0.68 2.56
CA PHE A 133 16.77 0.48 1.90
C PHE A 133 16.61 1.77 2.71
N HIS A 134 15.43 2.00 3.30
CA HIS A 134 15.19 3.16 4.16
C HIS A 134 16.01 3.09 5.45
N ALA A 135 16.11 1.91 6.07
CA ALA A 135 16.95 1.69 7.23
C ALA A 135 18.44 1.93 6.93
N TYR A 136 18.91 1.49 5.77
CA TYR A 136 20.27 1.78 5.31
C TYR A 136 20.47 3.27 5.00
N GLY A 137 19.46 3.94 4.45
CA GLY A 137 19.47 5.39 4.26
C GLY A 137 19.57 6.16 5.59
N VAL A 138 18.86 5.73 6.63
CA VAL A 138 19.02 6.27 7.99
C VAL A 138 20.46 6.09 8.47
N HIS A 139 21.05 4.89 8.31
CA HIS A 139 22.43 4.64 8.71
C HIS A 139 23.44 5.58 8.03
N ARG A 140 23.23 5.91 6.75
CA ARG A 140 24.12 6.77 5.96
C ARG A 140 23.94 8.27 6.20
N ASN A 141 22.85 8.70 6.84
CA ASN A 141 22.65 10.11 7.18
C ASN A 141 23.54 10.56 8.35
N MET A 142 23.73 11.88 8.47
CA MET A 142 24.54 12.46 9.55
C MET A 142 23.99 12.07 10.94
N GLY A 143 24.84 11.42 11.74
CA GLY A 143 24.48 10.89 13.06
C GLY A 143 23.86 9.49 13.03
N GLY A 144 23.39 9.03 11.87
CA GLY A 144 22.90 7.66 11.67
C GLY A 144 21.91 7.19 12.73
N TRP A 145 21.98 5.88 13.04
CA TRP A 145 21.18 5.28 14.10
C TRP A 145 21.54 5.75 15.52
N TYR A 146 22.73 6.33 15.72
CA TYR A 146 23.10 6.90 17.01
C TYR A 146 22.24 8.13 17.34
N ASN A 147 21.78 8.86 16.31
CA ASN A 147 20.88 10.01 16.42
C ASN A 147 19.43 9.67 15.99
N TRP A 148 18.93 8.50 16.41
CA TRP A 148 17.65 7.97 15.92
C TRP A 148 16.45 8.88 16.19
N THR A 149 16.46 9.65 17.28
CA THR A 149 15.36 10.57 17.65
C THR A 149 15.18 11.72 16.66
N GLN A 150 16.26 12.18 16.03
CA GLN A 150 16.20 13.13 14.92
C GLN A 150 15.97 12.42 13.59
N MET A 151 16.57 11.24 13.39
CA MET A 151 16.44 10.51 12.13
C MET A 151 15.03 9.97 11.87
N ILE A 152 14.25 9.63 12.90
CA ILE A 152 12.83 9.30 12.70
C ILE A 152 12.02 10.49 12.14
N GLN A 153 12.47 11.72 12.38
CA GLN A 153 11.80 12.94 11.91
C GLN A 153 12.35 13.43 10.56
N GLN A 154 13.66 13.27 10.32
CA GLN A 154 14.35 13.86 9.16
C GLN A 154 14.82 12.84 8.13
N GLY A 155 15.04 11.59 8.54
CA GLY A 155 15.52 10.52 7.69
C GLY A 155 14.42 9.90 6.82
N PRO A 156 14.77 8.91 5.98
CA PRO A 156 13.79 8.16 5.21
C PRO A 156 12.71 7.55 6.11
N PRO A 157 11.42 7.66 5.76
CA PRO A 157 10.35 7.17 6.62
C PRO A 157 10.33 5.63 6.64
N LEU A 158 10.77 5.02 7.74
CA LEU A 158 10.80 3.56 7.92
C LEU A 158 9.45 2.85 7.76
N PRO A 159 8.31 3.37 8.27
CA PRO A 159 7.04 2.65 8.15
C PRO A 159 6.38 2.80 6.77
N ALA A 160 6.88 3.67 5.90
CA ALA A 160 6.27 3.90 4.59
C ALA A 160 6.38 2.68 3.66
N PRO A 161 7.55 2.04 3.46
CA PRO A 161 7.64 0.89 2.55
C PRO A 161 6.76 -0.32 2.94
N PRO A 162 6.69 -0.76 4.22
CA PRO A 162 5.82 -1.87 4.61
C PRO A 162 4.32 -1.62 4.41
N SER A 163 3.88 -0.38 4.23
CA SER A 163 2.48 -0.09 3.88
C SER A 163 2.08 -0.71 2.53
N PHE A 164 3.00 -0.75 1.55
CA PHE A 164 2.80 -1.45 0.28
C PHE A 164 2.61 -2.95 0.48
N THR A 165 3.35 -3.55 1.40
CA THR A 165 3.19 -4.96 1.78
C THR A 165 1.80 -5.22 2.35
N GLY A 166 1.33 -4.40 3.29
CA GLY A 166 -0.02 -4.55 3.84
C GLY A 166 -1.12 -4.46 2.77
N MET A 167 -1.06 -3.44 1.91
CA MET A 167 -2.06 -3.26 0.85
C MET A 167 -1.99 -4.37 -0.22
N ALA A 168 -0.80 -4.88 -0.53
CA ALA A 168 -0.63 -5.98 -1.47
C ALA A 168 -1.18 -7.30 -0.93
N LEU A 169 -0.94 -7.61 0.34
CA LEU A 169 -1.51 -8.79 1.01
C LEU A 169 -3.03 -8.73 1.06
N ALA A 170 -3.60 -7.54 1.29
CA ALA A 170 -5.05 -7.33 1.18
C ALA A 170 -5.58 -7.58 -0.23
N GLY A 171 -4.84 -7.16 -1.27
CA GLY A 171 -5.17 -7.46 -2.65
C GLY A 171 -5.12 -8.96 -2.97
N LEU A 172 -4.14 -9.69 -2.42
CA LEU A 172 -4.05 -11.15 -2.57
C LEU A 172 -5.25 -11.84 -1.90
N ALA A 173 -5.58 -11.45 -0.68
CA ALA A 173 -6.77 -11.96 0.02
C ALA A 173 -8.07 -11.66 -0.75
N ALA A 174 -8.15 -10.50 -1.42
CA ALA A 174 -9.28 -10.15 -2.27
C ALA A 174 -9.41 -11.10 -3.49
N LEU A 175 -8.30 -11.42 -4.15
CA LEU A 175 -8.27 -12.38 -5.26
C LEU A 175 -8.72 -13.78 -4.80
N ASP A 176 -8.20 -14.24 -3.65
CA ASP A 176 -8.57 -15.54 -3.08
C ASP A 176 -10.07 -15.59 -2.75
N LEU A 177 -10.62 -14.52 -2.16
CA LEU A 177 -12.05 -14.44 -1.83
C LEU A 177 -12.94 -14.42 -3.08
N MET A 178 -12.51 -13.74 -4.16
CA MET A 178 -13.22 -13.74 -5.45
C MET A 178 -13.13 -15.08 -6.20
N GLU A 179 -12.13 -15.91 -5.90
CA GLU A 179 -12.02 -17.27 -6.43
C GLU A 179 -12.92 -18.25 -5.68
N HIS A 180 -12.82 -18.28 -4.35
CA HIS A 180 -13.61 -19.21 -3.54
C HIS A 180 -15.11 -18.89 -3.58
N GLY A 181 -15.49 -17.61 -3.63
CA GLY A 181 -16.90 -17.21 -3.77
C GLY A 181 -17.49 -17.42 -5.17
N ALA A 182 -16.70 -17.81 -6.17
CA ALA A 182 -17.19 -18.16 -7.51
C ALA A 182 -17.46 -19.67 -7.68
N HIS A 183 -17.09 -20.49 -6.68
CA HIS A 183 -17.21 -21.95 -6.70
C HIS A 183 -18.26 -22.51 -5.74
N GLY A 184 -19.00 -21.66 -5.01
CA GLY A 184 -20.16 -22.01 -4.20
C GLY A 184 -21.43 -21.43 -4.79
#